data_AF-A0A0Q7B3M5-F1
#
_entry.id   AF-A0A0Q7B3M5-F1
#
_cell.length_a   1.000
_cell.length_b   1.000
_cell.length_c   1.000
_cell.angle_alpha   90.00
_cell.angle_beta   90.00
_cell.angle_gamma   90.00
#
_symmetry.space_group_name_H-M   'P 1'
#
loop_
_entity.id
_entity.type
_entity.pdbx_description
1 polymer ?
#
loop_
_entity_poly.entity_id
_entity_poly.type
_entity_poly.pdbx_seq_one_letter_code
_entity_poly.pdbx_strand_id
1 'polypeptide(L)'
;MNTLIALGAPIAVLLAYLATRPMSPAREVARRAHRVTRHPALANLGDVRARLDAELPGHQVDFVLARTARHGVDARTLWTWLDRFGAESLVVVLAAGHGYAGLLRALRDETTYDLDEARLLAGLSEPELFQLAA
;
A
#
# COMPACT_ATOMS: atom_id res chain seq x y z
N MET A 1 -28.75 53.59 -3.42
CA MET A 1 -28.32 52.64 -2.36
C MET A 1 -28.62 51.18 -2.75
N ASN A 2 -28.38 50.76 -4.01
CA ASN A 2 -28.75 49.41 -4.52
C ASN A 2 -27.64 48.71 -5.32
N THR A 3 -26.46 49.32 -5.50
CA THR A 3 -25.36 48.75 -6.30
C THR A 3 -24.42 47.85 -5.50
N LEU A 4 -24.34 48.01 -4.17
CA LEU A 4 -23.52 47.17 -3.29
C LEU A 4 -24.08 45.75 -3.13
N ILE A 5 -25.41 45.59 -3.19
CA ILE A 5 -26.06 44.26 -3.08
C ILE A 5 -25.91 43.47 -4.38
N ALA A 6 -25.90 44.15 -5.53
CA ALA A 6 -25.77 43.52 -6.85
C ALA A 6 -24.41 42.83 -7.08
N LEU A 7 -23.35 43.27 -6.40
CA LEU A 7 -22.02 42.65 -6.45
C LEU A 7 -21.80 41.57 -5.38
N GLY A 8 -22.53 41.63 -4.25
CA GLY A 8 -22.41 40.63 -3.18
C GLY A 8 -22.94 39.26 -3.58
N ALA A 9 -24.06 39.22 -4.32
CA ALA A 9 -24.67 37.98 -4.79
C ALA A 9 -23.76 37.12 -5.70
N PRO A 10 -23.12 37.67 -6.76
CA PRO A 10 -22.23 36.87 -7.61
C PRO A 10 -20.96 36.42 -6.87
N ILE A 11 -20.43 37.23 -5.95
CA ILE A 11 -19.26 36.86 -5.14
C ILE A 11 -19.61 35.72 -4.17
N ALA A 12 -20.77 35.78 -3.51
CA ALA A 12 -21.23 34.71 -2.61
C ALA A 12 -21.48 33.40 -3.37
N VAL A 13 -22.07 33.46 -4.57
CA VAL A 13 -22.28 32.29 -5.44
C VAL A 13 -20.93 31.71 -5.91
N LEU A 14 -19.97 32.55 -6.27
CA LEU A 14 -18.63 32.10 -6.68
C LEU A 14 -17.87 31.42 -5.53
N LEU A 15 -17.95 31.99 -4.31
CA LEU A 15 -17.35 31.39 -3.12
C LEU A 15 -18.03 30.06 -2.74
N ALA A 16 -19.37 29.99 -2.82
CA ALA A 16 -20.11 28.75 -2.59
C ALA A 16 -19.77 27.67 -3.64
N TYR A 17 -19.58 28.07 -4.90
CA TYR A 17 -19.17 27.17 -5.99
C TYR A 17 -17.73 26.67 -5.83
N LEU A 18 -16.81 27.54 -5.39
CA LEU A 18 -15.43 27.14 -5.06
C LEU A 18 -15.36 26.26 -3.81
N ALA A 19 -16.25 26.48 -2.83
CA ALA A 19 -16.35 25.64 -1.63
C ALA A 19 -16.99 24.27 -1.91
N THR A 20 -17.89 24.17 -2.90
CA THR A 20 -18.52 22.92 -3.34
C THR A 20 -17.76 22.23 -4.46
N ARG A 21 -16.64 22.78 -4.94
CA ARG A 21 -15.80 22.10 -5.94
C ARG A 21 -15.36 20.75 -5.37
N PRO A 22 -15.63 19.65 -6.09
CA PRO A 22 -15.18 18.34 -5.66
C PRO A 22 -13.67 18.39 -5.48
N MET A 23 -13.22 17.97 -4.30
CA MET A 23 -11.80 17.94 -3.98
C MET A 23 -11.09 17.09 -5.04
N SER A 24 -9.99 17.61 -5.59
CA SER A 24 -9.27 16.91 -6.66
C SER A 24 -8.92 15.49 -6.19
N PRO A 25 -9.10 14.44 -7.02
CA PRO A 25 -8.86 13.05 -6.64
C PRO A 25 -7.49 12.82 -5.99
N ALA A 26 -6.44 13.49 -6.48
CA ALA A 26 -5.09 13.40 -5.93
C ALA A 26 -4.96 13.88 -4.47
N ARG A 27 -5.72 14.91 -4.06
CA ARG A 27 -5.72 15.41 -2.69
C ARG A 27 -6.43 14.45 -1.74
N GLU A 28 -7.48 13.78 -2.21
CA GLU A 28 -8.18 12.77 -1.41
C GLU A 28 -7.29 11.53 -1.19
N VAL A 29 -6.58 11.08 -2.22
CA VAL A 29 -5.60 9.98 -2.11
C VAL A 29 -4.50 10.34 -1.11
N ALA A 30 -3.93 11.55 -1.18
CA ALA A 30 -2.89 11.99 -0.24
C ALA A 30 -3.42 12.07 1.21
N ARG A 31 -4.64 12.57 1.42
CA ARG A 31 -5.28 12.60 2.75
C ARG A 31 -5.53 11.19 3.28
N ARG A 32 -5.97 10.29 2.40
CA ARG A 32 -6.22 8.90 2.73
C ARG A 32 -4.94 8.18 3.13
N ALA A 33 -3.87 8.34 2.35
CA ALA A 33 -2.55 7.82 2.69
C ALA A 33 -2.12 8.29 4.10
N HIS A 34 -2.21 9.59 4.38
CA HIS A 34 -1.88 10.13 5.71
C HIS A 34 -2.77 9.56 6.84
N ARG A 35 -4.05 9.34 6.56
CA ARG A 35 -4.99 8.74 7.52
C ARG A 35 -4.63 7.28 7.81
N VAL A 36 -4.33 6.49 6.78
CA VAL A 36 -3.98 5.07 6.92
C VAL A 36 -2.64 4.89 7.62
N THR A 37 -1.65 5.76 7.35
CA THR A 37 -0.39 5.77 8.10
C THR A 37 -0.61 5.99 9.59
N ARG A 38 -1.53 6.89 10.00
CA ARG A 38 -1.87 7.12 11.41
C ARG A 38 -2.78 6.06 12.02
N HIS A 39 -3.63 5.44 11.20
CA HIS A 39 -4.59 4.43 11.63
C HIS A 39 -4.53 3.21 10.70
N PRO A 40 -3.52 2.33 10.87
CA PRO A 40 -3.33 1.14 10.03
C PRO A 40 -4.54 0.21 9.96
N ALA A 41 -5.39 0.24 10.99
CA ALA A 41 -6.63 -0.55 11.05
C ALA A 41 -7.65 -0.17 9.95
N LEU A 42 -7.50 0.99 9.30
CA LEU A 42 -8.35 1.44 8.21
C LEU A 42 -7.80 1.09 6.82
N ALA A 43 -6.64 0.43 6.74
CA ALA A 43 -6.04 0.05 5.48
C ALA A 43 -6.95 -0.91 4.70
N ASN A 44 -7.12 -0.64 3.40
CA ASN A 44 -7.75 -1.58 2.48
C ASN A 44 -6.76 -2.05 1.41
N LEU A 45 -7.19 -2.99 0.56
CA LEU A 45 -6.31 -3.54 -0.49
C LEU A 45 -5.85 -2.49 -1.51
N GLY A 46 -6.64 -1.45 -1.76
CA GLY A 46 -6.25 -0.35 -2.64
C GLY A 46 -5.12 0.50 -2.04
N ASP A 47 -5.19 0.76 -0.73
CA ASP A 47 -4.14 1.47 0.01
C ASP A 47 -2.84 0.63 0.00
N VAL A 48 -2.94 -0.68 0.26
CA VAL A 48 -1.81 -1.61 0.19
C VAL A 48 -1.19 -1.64 -1.21
N ARG A 49 -2.01 -1.80 -2.25
CA ARG A 49 -1.55 -1.80 -3.64
C ARG A 49 -0.81 -0.51 -3.98
N ALA A 50 -1.37 0.64 -3.62
CA ALA A 50 -0.73 1.93 -3.86
C ALA A 50 0.63 2.08 -3.16
N ARG A 51 0.78 1.51 -1.96
CA ARG A 51 2.07 1.47 -1.26
C ARG A 51 3.06 0.53 -1.96
N LEU A 52 2.62 -0.66 -2.36
CA LEU A 52 3.45 -1.63 -3.08
C LEU A 52 3.90 -1.07 -4.44
N ASP A 53 3.01 -0.44 -5.20
CA ASP A 53 3.30 0.19 -6.50
C ASP A 53 4.32 1.34 -6.40
N ALA A 54 4.46 1.96 -5.22
CA ALA A 54 5.44 3.02 -5.00
C ALA A 54 6.87 2.47 -4.77
N GLU A 55 7.00 1.22 -4.34
CA GLU A 55 8.27 0.62 -3.92
C GLU A 55 8.72 -0.53 -4.84
N LEU A 56 7.80 -1.18 -5.56
CA LEU A 56 8.07 -2.40 -6.31
C LEU A 56 7.63 -2.32 -7.78
N PRO A 57 8.26 -3.11 -8.68
CA PRO A 57 7.75 -3.34 -10.02
C PRO A 57 6.36 -4.01 -10.00
N GLY A 58 5.50 -3.65 -10.95
CA GLY A 58 4.10 -4.12 -11.00
C GLY A 58 3.93 -5.64 -10.95
N HIS A 59 4.85 -6.42 -11.55
CA HIS A 59 4.78 -7.88 -11.49
C HIS A 59 5.01 -8.45 -10.08
N GLN A 60 5.84 -7.80 -9.27
CA GLN A 60 6.05 -8.17 -7.86
C GLN A 60 4.85 -7.77 -7.00
N VAL A 61 4.22 -6.63 -7.31
CA VAL A 61 2.97 -6.21 -6.67
C VAL A 61 1.86 -7.23 -6.91
N ASP A 62 1.65 -7.61 -8.18
CA ASP A 62 0.65 -8.61 -8.55
C ASP A 62 0.95 -9.97 -7.88
N PHE A 63 2.22 -10.38 -7.81
CA PHE A 63 2.64 -11.58 -7.08
C PHE A 63 2.26 -11.52 -5.61
N VAL A 64 2.62 -10.44 -4.90
CA VAL A 64 2.32 -10.26 -3.47
C VAL A 64 0.82 -10.36 -3.24
N LEU A 65 0.03 -9.59 -3.99
CA LEU A 65 -1.43 -9.56 -3.83
C LEU A 65 -2.07 -10.92 -4.13
N ALA A 66 -1.64 -11.61 -5.20
CA ALA A 66 -2.15 -12.93 -5.55
C ALA A 66 -1.76 -14.00 -4.51
N ARG A 67 -0.54 -13.92 -3.95
CA ARG A 67 -0.07 -14.85 -2.91
C ARG A 67 -0.80 -14.62 -1.59
N THR A 68 -0.96 -13.37 -1.16
CA THR A 68 -1.66 -13.03 0.09
C THR A 68 -3.14 -13.35 0.02
N ALA A 69 -3.79 -13.15 -1.13
CA ALA A 69 -5.18 -13.56 -1.35
C ALA A 69 -5.36 -15.07 -1.22
N ARG A 70 -4.43 -15.87 -1.78
CA ARG A 70 -4.43 -17.34 -1.64
C ARG A 70 -4.31 -17.80 -0.18
N HIS A 71 -3.61 -17.04 0.66
CA HIS A 71 -3.45 -17.34 2.08
C HIS A 71 -4.49 -16.67 2.98
N GLY A 72 -5.47 -15.94 2.42
CA GLY A 72 -6.51 -15.26 3.20
C GLY A 72 -5.99 -14.14 4.09
N VAL A 73 -4.84 -13.53 3.75
CA VAL A 73 -4.27 -12.43 4.50
C VAL A 73 -5.06 -11.16 4.20
N ASP A 74 -5.63 -10.55 5.24
CA ASP A 74 -6.38 -9.32 5.11
C ASP A 74 -5.46 -8.09 4.89
N ALA A 75 -6.05 -7.00 4.39
CA ALA A 75 -5.33 -5.78 4.06
C ALA A 75 -4.65 -5.10 5.26
N ARG A 76 -5.23 -5.21 6.46
CA ARG A 76 -4.67 -4.61 7.68
C ARG A 76 -3.42 -5.38 8.11
N THR A 77 -3.47 -6.70 8.07
CA THR A 77 -2.34 -7.57 8.35
C THR A 77 -1.21 -7.30 7.35
N LEU A 78 -1.54 -7.24 6.06
CA LEU A 78 -0.56 -6.94 5.01
C LEU A 78 0.05 -5.55 5.16
N TRP A 79 -0.74 -4.53 5.50
CA TRP A 79 -0.24 -3.19 5.79
C TRP A 79 0.72 -3.18 6.98
N THR A 80 0.39 -3.91 8.04
CA THR A 80 1.25 -4.03 9.24
C THR A 80 2.58 -4.68 8.89
N TRP A 81 2.58 -5.69 8.02
CA TRP A 81 3.81 -6.33 7.56
C TRP A 81 4.64 -5.39 6.67
N LEU A 82 4.00 -4.67 5.75
CA LEU A 82 4.68 -3.67 4.94
C LEU A 82 5.33 -2.57 5.78
N ASP A 83 4.66 -2.13 6.84
CA ASP A 83 5.18 -1.10 7.72
C ASP A 83 6.40 -1.56 8.52
N ARG A 84 6.41 -2.83 8.94
CA ARG A 84 7.47 -3.39 9.79
C ARG A 84 8.67 -3.94 9.02
N PHE A 85 8.43 -4.56 7.87
CA PHE A 85 9.46 -5.31 7.13
C PHE A 85 9.80 -4.68 5.78
N GLY A 86 8.98 -3.75 5.26
CA GLY A 86 9.14 -3.18 3.94
C GLY A 86 8.66 -4.11 2.81
N ALA A 87 8.53 -3.55 1.61
CA ALA A 87 7.95 -4.27 0.48
C ALA A 87 8.87 -5.37 -0.09
N GLU A 88 10.17 -5.11 -0.22
CA GLU A 88 11.13 -6.08 -0.77
C GLU A 88 11.25 -7.35 0.08
N SER A 89 11.39 -7.20 1.41
CA SER A 89 11.47 -8.34 2.31
C SER A 89 10.19 -9.18 2.26
N LEU A 90 9.04 -8.54 2.09
CA LEU A 90 7.77 -9.23 1.94
C LEU A 90 7.74 -10.10 0.67
N VAL A 91 8.21 -9.57 -0.47
CA VAL A 91 8.33 -10.33 -1.72
C VAL A 91 9.21 -11.55 -1.53
N VAL A 92 10.40 -11.36 -0.94
CA VAL A 92 11.36 -12.44 -0.70
C VAL A 92 10.76 -13.53 0.18
N VAL A 93 10.13 -13.19 1.31
CA VAL A 93 9.56 -14.19 2.22
C VAL A 93 8.40 -14.95 1.56
N LEU A 94 7.54 -14.25 0.81
CA LEU A 94 6.42 -14.86 0.10
C LEU A 94 6.90 -15.77 -1.06
N ALA A 95 7.97 -15.38 -1.75
CA ALA A 95 8.60 -16.14 -2.83
C ALA A 95 9.39 -17.34 -2.31
N ALA A 96 9.99 -17.26 -1.12
CA ALA A 96 10.66 -18.38 -0.44
C ALA A 96 9.71 -19.52 -0.04
N GLY A 97 8.43 -19.47 -0.40
CA GLY A 97 7.49 -20.58 -0.26
C GLY A 97 7.04 -20.85 1.17
N HIS A 98 7.50 -20.07 2.14
CA HIS A 98 7.06 -20.19 3.52
C HIS A 98 5.59 -19.79 3.60
N GLY A 99 4.71 -20.78 3.80
CA GLY A 99 3.28 -20.51 4.02
C GLY A 99 3.07 -19.56 5.21
N TYR A 100 1.84 -19.10 5.42
CA TYR A 100 1.46 -18.16 6.49
C TYR A 100 2.11 -18.46 7.87
N ALA A 101 2.28 -19.74 8.23
CA ALA A 101 2.95 -20.15 9.47
C ALA A 101 4.47 -19.94 9.47
N GLY A 102 5.15 -20.15 8.33
CA GLY A 102 6.58 -19.89 8.18
C GLY A 102 6.88 -18.39 8.15
N LEU A 103 6.01 -17.62 7.49
CA LEU A 103 6.03 -16.16 7.55
C LEU A 103 5.79 -15.69 9.00
N LEU A 104 4.71 -16.09 9.68
CA LEU A 104 4.51 -15.72 11.09
C LEU A 104 5.66 -16.14 12.02
N ARG A 105 6.33 -17.27 11.76
CA ARG A 105 7.51 -17.71 12.52
C ARG A 105 8.71 -16.79 12.28
N ALA A 106 8.98 -16.45 11.02
CA ALA A 106 9.98 -15.46 10.62
C ALA A 106 9.69 -14.06 11.21
N LEU A 107 8.42 -13.66 11.25
CA LEU A 107 8.00 -12.36 11.80
C LEU A 107 7.96 -12.34 13.34
N ARG A 108 7.94 -13.50 14.01
CA ARG A 108 7.86 -13.62 15.48
C ARG A 108 9.24 -13.77 16.12
N ASP A 109 10.14 -14.53 15.51
CA ASP A 109 11.52 -14.71 15.97
C ASP A 109 12.44 -13.68 15.30
N GLU A 110 12.29 -12.41 15.69
CA GLU A 110 13.04 -11.23 15.21
C GLU A 110 14.59 -11.36 15.19
N THR A 111 15.13 -12.44 15.74
CA THR A 111 16.57 -12.66 15.95
C THR A 111 17.20 -13.68 15.01
N THR A 112 16.43 -14.40 14.18
CA THR A 112 17.03 -15.49 13.36
C THR A 112 16.36 -15.69 12.00
N TYR A 113 15.74 -14.66 11.41
CA TYR A 113 15.32 -14.77 10.02
C TYR A 113 16.48 -14.37 9.09
N ASP A 114 17.15 -15.38 8.54
CA ASP A 114 18.22 -15.17 7.57
C ASP A 114 17.60 -14.76 6.22
N LEU A 115 17.66 -13.46 5.94
CA LEU A 115 17.19 -12.88 4.69
C LEU A 115 17.98 -13.40 3.47
N ASP A 116 19.23 -13.82 3.64
CA ASP A 116 20.05 -14.32 2.54
C ASP A 116 19.66 -15.76 2.18
N GLU A 117 19.36 -16.61 3.17
CA GLU A 117 18.76 -17.93 2.93
C GLU A 117 17.39 -17.80 2.24
N ALA A 118 16.54 -16.87 2.71
CA ALA A 118 15.24 -16.62 2.10
C ALA A 118 15.35 -16.14 0.65
N ARG A 119 16.33 -15.28 0.34
CA ARG A 119 16.61 -14.83 -1.03
C ARG A 119 17.04 -15.98 -1.94
N LEU A 120 17.90 -16.87 -1.44
CA LEU A 120 18.30 -18.07 -2.18
C LEU A 120 17.09 -18.97 -2.50
N LEU A 121 16.25 -19.25 -1.50
CA LEU A 121 15.05 -20.07 -1.69
C LEU A 121 14.03 -19.41 -2.61
N ALA A 122 13.87 -18.09 -2.51
CA ALA A 122 13.00 -17.31 -3.39
C ALA A 122 13.47 -17.38 -4.86
N GLY A 123 14.77 -17.21 -5.10
CA GLY A 123 15.36 -17.33 -6.44
C GLY A 123 15.26 -18.73 -7.04
N LEU A 124 15.27 -19.77 -6.20
CA LEU A 124 15.06 -21.16 -6.64
C LEU A 124 13.59 -21.47 -6.93
N SER A 125 12.66 -20.89 -6.17
CA SER A 125 11.24 -21.20 -6.27
C SER A 125 10.52 -20.40 -7.36
N GLU A 126 10.88 -19.12 -7.50
CA GLU A 126 10.23 -18.17 -8.41
C GLU A 126 11.30 -17.37 -9.19
N PRO A 127 12.16 -18.03 -10.00
CA PRO A 127 13.31 -17.37 -10.64
C PRO A 127 12.91 -16.21 -11.56
N GLU A 128 11.75 -16.32 -12.22
CA GLU A 128 11.23 -15.31 -13.14
C GLU A 128 10.93 -13.96 -12.45
N LEU A 129 10.62 -13.96 -11.15
CA LEU A 129 10.37 -12.72 -10.38
C LEU A 129 11.64 -11.90 -10.14
N PHE A 130 12.81 -12.53 -10.16
CA PHE A 130 14.09 -11.90 -9.80
C PHE A 130 15.01 -11.71 -11.02
N GLN A 131 14.78 -12.43 -12.11
CA GLN A 131 15.57 -12.31 -13.35
C GLN A 131 15.16 -11.12 -14.23
N LEU A 132 13.94 -10.59 -14.08
CA LEU A 132 13.46 -9.43 -14.85
C LEU A 132 14.03 -8.07 -14.37
N ALA A 133 14.86 -8.08 -13.32
CA ALA A 133 15.46 -6.88 -12.73
C ALA A 133 16.98 -6.76 -12.96
N ALA A 134 17.59 -7.69 -13.70
CA ALA A 134 19.00 -7.68 -14.10
C ALA A 134 19.19 -7.15 -15.53
#